data_AF-A0A426YUN0-F1
#
_entry.id   AF-A0A426YUN0-F1
#
_cell.length_a   1.000
_cell.length_b   1.000
_cell.length_c   1.000
_cell.angle_alpha   90.00
_cell.angle_beta   90.00
_cell.angle_gamma   90.00
#
_symmetry.space_group_name_H-M   'P 1'
#
loop_
_entity.id
_entity.type
_entity.pdbx_description
1 polymer ?
#
loop_
_entity_poly.entity_id
_entity_poly.type
_entity_poly.pdbx_seq_one_letter_code
_entity_poly.pdbx_strand_id
1 'polypeptide(L)'
;MAEELGVFVPYVGGVEYAHVLLPPLETLCIVEETCVRDKAVESLCRIGAQMKESDIVEWFIPLVKRLAGGEWFTARVSSCGLFHIAYPSATELLKAELRSMYGQLCQDDMPMVRRSAASNLGKFAATVDANNLKTDIMSIFEDLTQDGMQMFHVYVI
;
A
#
# COMPACT_ATOMS: atom_id res chain seq x y z
N MET A 1 -14.59 -9.57 -10.46
CA MET A 1 -15.20 -9.32 -9.14
C MET A 1 -14.49 -8.21 -8.40
N ALA A 2 -13.17 -8.31 -8.11
CA ALA A 2 -12.42 -7.23 -7.44
C ALA A 2 -12.53 -5.89 -8.19
N GLU A 3 -12.29 -5.90 -9.50
CA GLU A 3 -12.35 -4.70 -10.38
C GLU A 3 -13.70 -3.97 -10.36
N GLU A 4 -14.81 -4.73 -10.31
CA GLU A 4 -16.16 -4.16 -10.25
C GLU A 4 -16.39 -3.37 -8.96
N LEU A 5 -15.82 -3.82 -7.83
CA LEU A 5 -15.95 -3.11 -6.56
C LEU A 5 -15.28 -1.73 -6.61
N GLY A 6 -14.24 -1.55 -7.42
CA GLY A 6 -13.56 -0.25 -7.59
C GLY A 6 -14.44 0.84 -8.20
N VAL A 7 -15.51 0.48 -8.93
CA VAL A 7 -16.47 1.43 -9.52
C VAL A 7 -17.82 1.46 -8.80
N PHE A 8 -17.91 0.79 -7.63
CA PHE A 8 -19.19 0.61 -6.93
C PHE A 8 -19.60 1.77 -6.03
N VAL A 9 -18.75 2.80 -5.88
CA VAL A 9 -19.02 3.96 -5.00
C VAL A 9 -20.41 4.61 -5.23
N PRO A 10 -20.87 4.84 -6.48
CA PRO A 10 -22.20 5.40 -6.72
C PRO A 10 -23.35 4.50 -6.25
N TYR A 11 -23.13 3.19 -6.17
CA TYR A 11 -24.14 2.20 -5.84
C TYR A 11 -24.24 1.91 -4.33
N VAL A 12 -23.27 2.37 -3.54
CA VAL A 12 -23.29 2.24 -2.06
C VAL A 12 -23.81 3.49 -1.35
N GLY A 13 -24.30 4.49 -2.08
CA GLY A 13 -24.74 5.77 -1.51
C GLY A 13 -23.73 6.91 -1.67
N GLY A 14 -22.71 6.73 -2.51
CA GLY A 14 -21.70 7.75 -2.80
C GLY A 14 -20.47 7.67 -1.91
N VAL A 15 -19.61 8.69 -2.00
CA VAL A 15 -18.29 8.72 -1.33
C VAL A 15 -18.37 8.60 0.19
N GLU A 16 -19.47 9.07 0.79
CA GLU A 16 -19.69 9.00 2.25
C GLU A 16 -19.79 7.55 2.76
N TYR A 17 -20.20 6.63 1.89
CA TYR A 17 -20.35 5.21 2.20
C TYR A 17 -19.28 4.35 1.53
N ALA A 18 -18.26 4.94 0.89
CA ALA A 18 -17.21 4.20 0.21
C ALA A 18 -16.46 3.21 1.12
N HIS A 19 -16.38 3.51 2.42
CA HIS A 19 -15.72 2.66 3.43
C HIS A 19 -16.31 1.24 3.51
N VAL A 20 -17.59 1.03 3.16
CA VAL A 20 -18.23 -0.31 3.20
C VAL A 20 -17.64 -1.27 2.16
N LEU A 21 -16.96 -0.77 1.14
CA LEU A 21 -16.29 -1.55 0.10
C LEU A 21 -14.90 -2.02 0.53
N LEU A 22 -14.34 -1.46 1.60
CA LEU A 22 -12.99 -1.79 2.06
C LEU A 22 -12.87 -3.23 2.61
N PRO A 23 -13.76 -3.73 3.49
CA PRO A 23 -13.64 -5.10 4.02
C PRO A 23 -13.66 -6.23 2.96
N PRO A 24 -14.55 -6.23 1.95
CA PRO A 24 -14.50 -7.28 0.93
C PRO A 24 -13.24 -7.19 0.07
N LEU A 25 -12.74 -5.98 -0.23
CA LEU A 25 -11.49 -5.80 -0.96
C LEU A 25 -10.27 -6.22 -0.14
N GLU A 26 -10.25 -5.94 1.16
CA GLU A 26 -9.21 -6.40 2.09
C GLU A 26 -9.11 -7.94 2.08
N THR A 27 -10.25 -8.64 2.06
CA THR A 27 -10.28 -10.10 1.95
C THR A 27 -9.71 -10.59 0.62
N LEU A 28 -9.92 -9.85 -0.47
CA LEU A 28 -9.36 -10.18 -1.77
C LEU A 28 -7.85 -9.87 -1.86
N CYS A 29 -7.33 -8.97 -1.02
CA CYS A 29 -5.90 -8.68 -0.95
C CYS A 29 -5.06 -9.79 -0.32
N ILE A 30 -5.67 -10.78 0.34
CA ILE A 30 -4.94 -11.87 1.02
C ILE A 30 -4.98 -13.21 0.26
N VAL A 31 -5.75 -13.32 -0.82
CA VAL A 31 -5.89 -14.57 -1.59
C VAL A 31 -4.59 -14.96 -2.31
N GLU A 32 -4.40 -16.24 -2.59
CA GLU A 32 -3.17 -16.75 -3.26
C GLU A 32 -3.05 -16.31 -4.72
N GLU A 33 -4.18 -16.09 -5.39
CA GLU A 33 -4.21 -15.71 -6.80
C GLU A 33 -3.74 -14.26 -7.01
N THR A 34 -2.58 -14.10 -7.64
CA THR A 34 -1.92 -12.79 -7.82
C THR A 34 -2.78 -11.81 -8.62
N CYS A 35 -3.40 -12.26 -9.71
CA CYS A 35 -4.23 -11.38 -10.53
C CYS A 35 -5.45 -10.82 -9.78
N VAL A 36 -5.99 -11.59 -8.82
CA VAL A 36 -7.08 -11.14 -7.95
C VAL A 36 -6.59 -10.07 -6.97
N ARG A 37 -5.42 -10.29 -6.35
CA ARG A 37 -4.80 -9.30 -5.43
C ARG A 37 -4.51 -7.99 -6.15
N ASP A 38 -3.92 -8.04 -7.33
CA ASP A 38 -3.57 -6.83 -8.10
C ASP A 38 -4.82 -6.00 -8.41
N LYS A 39 -5.92 -6.65 -8.81
CA LYS A 39 -7.20 -5.98 -9.04
C LYS A 39 -7.87 -5.47 -7.76
N ALA A 40 -7.68 -6.14 -6.63
CA ALA A 40 -8.16 -5.65 -5.34
C ALA A 40 -7.41 -4.38 -4.91
N VAL A 41 -6.08 -4.36 -5.05
CA VAL A 41 -5.24 -3.19 -4.77
C VAL A 41 -5.60 -2.03 -5.70
N GLU A 42 -5.76 -2.27 -7.00
CA GLU A 42 -6.21 -1.24 -7.97
C GLU A 42 -7.56 -0.63 -7.55
N SER A 43 -8.50 -1.46 -7.14
CA SER A 43 -9.83 -1.03 -6.70
C SER A 43 -9.78 -0.24 -5.40
N LEU A 44 -8.97 -0.67 -4.43
CA LEU A 44 -8.74 0.08 -3.19
C LEU A 44 -8.12 1.45 -3.49
N CYS A 45 -7.14 1.53 -4.40
CA CYS A 45 -6.56 2.82 -4.79
C CYS A 45 -7.59 3.76 -5.43
N ARG A 46 -8.44 3.23 -6.33
CA ARG A 46 -9.52 4.02 -6.95
C ARG A 46 -10.53 4.53 -5.93
N ILE A 47 -10.90 3.69 -4.95
CA ILE A 47 -11.82 4.08 -3.88
C ILE A 47 -11.17 5.12 -2.97
N GLY A 48 -9.96 4.86 -2.48
CA GLY A 48 -9.25 5.77 -1.58
C GLY A 48 -9.00 7.15 -2.21
N ALA A 49 -8.72 7.22 -3.50
CA ALA A 49 -8.59 8.50 -4.22
C ALA A 49 -9.87 9.37 -4.23
N GLN A 50 -11.04 8.79 -3.92
CA GLN A 50 -12.33 9.49 -3.86
C GLN A 50 -12.81 9.72 -2.42
N MET A 51 -12.18 9.10 -1.41
CA MET A 51 -12.58 9.22 -0.02
C MET A 51 -12.19 10.59 0.55
N LYS A 52 -12.96 11.06 1.53
CA LYS A 52 -12.59 12.25 2.32
C LYS A 52 -11.37 11.93 3.17
N GLU A 53 -10.55 12.94 3.47
CA GLU A 53 -9.36 12.77 4.31
C GLU A 53 -9.69 12.15 5.68
N SER A 54 -10.82 12.54 6.29
CA SER A 54 -11.32 11.93 7.53
C SER A 54 -11.50 10.43 7.41
N ASP A 55 -12.08 9.98 6.30
CA ASP A 55 -12.43 8.58 6.08
C ASP A 55 -11.18 7.77 5.71
N ILE A 56 -10.20 8.39 5.05
CA ILE A 56 -8.88 7.79 4.86
C ILE A 56 -8.22 7.51 6.21
N VAL A 57 -8.25 8.48 7.12
CA VAL A 57 -7.66 8.31 8.46
C VAL A 57 -8.41 7.28 9.30
N GLU A 58 -9.74 7.31 9.27
CA GLU A 58 -10.58 6.46 10.11
C GLU A 58 -10.66 5.01 9.60
N TRP A 59 -10.68 4.79 8.28
CA TRP A 59 -10.97 3.48 7.69
C TRP A 59 -9.83 2.92 6.83
N PHE A 60 -9.24 3.74 5.96
CA PHE A 60 -8.26 3.28 4.98
C PHE A 60 -6.89 3.01 5.62
N ILE A 61 -6.38 3.92 6.46
CA ILE A 61 -5.12 3.73 7.17
C ILE A 61 -5.14 2.45 8.03
N PRO A 62 -6.17 2.18 8.86
CA PRO A 62 -6.26 0.93 9.60
C PRO A 62 -6.24 -0.32 8.71
N LEU A 63 -6.86 -0.29 7.53
CA LEU A 63 -6.78 -1.38 6.57
C LEU A 63 -5.35 -1.60 6.08
N VAL A 64 -4.65 -0.53 5.66
CA VAL A 64 -3.26 -0.64 5.20
C VAL A 64 -2.36 -1.23 6.30
N LYS A 65 -2.56 -0.79 7.55
CA LYS A 65 -1.83 -1.30 8.72
C LYS A 65 -2.08 -2.79 8.95
N ARG A 66 -3.34 -3.24 8.87
CA ARG A 66 -3.69 -4.66 9.03
C ARG A 66 -3.06 -5.52 7.95
N LEU A 67 -3.06 -5.07 6.69
CA LEU A 67 -2.42 -5.79 5.59
C LEU A 67 -0.88 -5.82 5.74
N ALA A 68 -0.26 -4.70 6.10
CA ALA A 68 1.19 -4.59 6.28
C ALA A 68 1.72 -5.42 7.46
N GLY A 69 0.97 -5.47 8.56
CA GLY A 69 1.27 -6.32 9.73
C GLY A 69 0.70 -7.74 9.65
N GLY A 70 0.13 -8.13 8.51
CA GLY A 70 -0.53 -9.43 8.35
C GLY A 70 0.45 -10.60 8.41
N GLU A 71 0.00 -11.71 9.00
CA GLU A 71 0.76 -12.96 9.08
C GLU A 71 1.14 -13.49 7.68
N TRP A 72 0.19 -13.41 6.75
CA TRP A 72 0.36 -13.88 5.38
C TRP A 72 1.17 -12.89 4.54
N PHE A 73 2.21 -13.40 3.86
CA PHE A 73 3.01 -12.58 2.95
C PHE A 73 2.17 -11.97 1.82
N THR A 74 1.08 -12.63 1.41
CA THR A 74 0.16 -12.14 0.36
C THR A 74 -0.48 -10.81 0.77
N ALA A 75 -0.86 -10.68 2.04
CA ALA A 75 -1.38 -9.45 2.62
C ALA A 75 -0.32 -8.34 2.58
N ARG A 76 0.91 -8.66 2.98
CA ARG A 76 2.04 -7.72 3.01
C ARG A 76 2.46 -7.28 1.61
N VAL A 77 2.45 -8.18 0.62
CA VAL A 77 2.68 -7.85 -0.79
C VAL A 77 1.64 -6.85 -1.30
N SER A 78 0.36 -7.07 -0.99
CA SER A 78 -0.73 -6.17 -1.41
C SER A 78 -0.66 -4.80 -0.76
N SER A 79 -0.25 -4.73 0.52
CA SER A 79 -0.19 -3.46 1.26
C SER A 79 0.78 -2.45 0.63
N CYS A 80 1.90 -2.91 0.04
CA CYS A 80 2.91 -2.06 -0.59
C CYS A 80 2.31 -1.09 -1.62
N GLY A 81 1.26 -1.51 -2.34
CA GLY A 81 0.58 -0.67 -3.34
C GLY A 81 -0.35 0.40 -2.77
N LEU A 82 -0.61 0.42 -1.45
CA LEU A 82 -1.66 1.25 -0.84
C LEU A 82 -1.13 2.45 -0.04
N PHE A 83 0.15 2.43 0.37
CA PHE A 83 0.71 3.47 1.24
C PHE A 83 0.64 4.87 0.64
N HIS A 84 0.85 5.02 -0.68
CA HIS A 84 0.79 6.31 -1.36
C HIS A 84 -0.60 6.97 -1.34
N ILE A 85 -1.67 6.18 -1.17
CA ILE A 85 -3.04 6.70 -1.01
C ILE A 85 -3.28 7.12 0.45
N ALA A 86 -2.76 6.36 1.40
CA ALA A 86 -3.00 6.55 2.82
C ALA A 86 -2.18 7.72 3.43
N TYR A 87 -0.95 7.90 2.95
CA TYR A 87 0.03 8.80 3.55
C TYR A 87 -0.33 10.30 3.51
N PRO A 88 -0.85 10.86 2.39
CA PRO A 88 -1.12 12.30 2.31
C PRO A 88 -2.12 12.81 3.35
N SER A 89 -3.15 12.02 3.67
CA SER A 89 -4.18 12.38 4.66
C SER A 89 -3.80 12.06 6.10
N ALA A 90 -2.67 11.39 6.33
CA ALA A 90 -2.25 10.97 7.66
C ALA A 90 -1.75 12.16 8.51
N THR A 91 -2.00 12.10 9.82
CA THR A 91 -1.38 13.02 10.79
C THR A 91 0.13 12.77 10.88
N GLU A 92 0.91 13.72 11.38
CA GLU A 92 2.38 13.54 11.48
C GLU A 92 2.80 12.28 12.27
N LEU A 93 2.04 11.93 13.31
CA LEU A 93 2.25 10.69 14.07
C LEU A 93 2.00 9.45 13.18
N LEU A 94 0.89 9.43 12.45
CA LEU A 94 0.54 8.33 11.55
C LEU A 94 1.49 8.25 10.35
N LYS A 95 1.96 9.39 9.82
CA LYS A 95 2.97 9.42 8.76
C LYS A 95 4.26 8.77 9.22
N ALA A 96 4.73 9.06 10.43
CA ALA A 96 5.92 8.42 11.00
C ALA A 96 5.74 6.91 11.15
N GLU A 97 4.57 6.48 11.63
CA GLU A 97 4.23 5.06 11.73
C GLU A 97 4.20 4.37 10.35
N LEU A 98 3.55 5.00 9.36
CA LEU A 98 3.47 4.49 7.98
C LEU A 98 4.87 4.36 7.34
N ARG A 99 5.77 5.33 7.53
CA ARG A 99 7.17 5.20 7.06
C ARG A 99 7.89 4.05 7.74
N SER A 100 7.71 3.89 9.05
CA SER A 100 8.32 2.78 9.80
C SER A 100 7.84 1.42 9.30
N MET A 101 6.53 1.23 9.11
CA MET A 101 5.97 -0.02 8.55
C MET A 101 6.44 -0.27 7.12
N TYR A 102 6.51 0.75 6.27
CA TYR A 102 7.02 0.58 4.90
C TYR A 102 8.50 0.15 4.92
N GLY A 103 9.31 0.71 5.81
CA GLY A 103 10.69 0.29 6.03
C GLY A 103 10.80 -1.19 6.44
N GLN A 104 9.89 -1.66 7.31
CA GLN A 104 9.81 -3.09 7.67
C GLN A 104 9.47 -3.98 6.46
N LEU A 105 8.56 -3.55 5.58
CA LEU A 105 8.23 -4.29 4.35
C LEU A 105 9.42 -4.37 3.38
N CYS A 106 10.25 -3.32 3.31
CA CYS A 106 11.48 -3.34 2.50
C CYS A 106 12.53 -4.31 3.05
N GLN A 107 12.50 -4.63 4.34
CA GLN A 107 13.40 -5.55 5.04
C GLN A 107 12.73 -6.89 5.39
N ASP A 108 11.57 -7.20 4.79
CA ASP A 108 10.80 -8.40 5.10
C ASP A 108 11.57 -9.68 4.78
N ASP A 109 11.44 -10.70 5.63
CA ASP A 109 12.10 -11.99 5.43
C ASP A 109 11.74 -12.64 4.08
N MET A 110 10.52 -12.41 3.58
CA MET A 110 10.03 -12.99 2.34
C MET A 110 10.48 -12.16 1.11
N PRO A 111 11.27 -12.73 0.18
CA PRO A 111 11.80 -11.99 -0.97
C PRO A 111 10.73 -11.33 -1.86
N MET A 112 9.54 -11.92 -1.92
CA MET A 112 8.42 -11.38 -2.70
C MET A 112 7.81 -10.13 -2.09
N VAL A 113 7.82 -9.98 -0.76
CA VAL A 113 7.37 -8.75 -0.08
C VAL A 113 8.37 -7.64 -0.35
N ARG A 114 9.67 -7.89 -0.18
CA ARG A 114 10.74 -6.92 -0.50
C ARG A 114 10.66 -6.44 -1.94
N ARG A 115 10.43 -7.35 -2.90
CA ARG A 115 10.24 -6.99 -4.32
C ARG A 115 9.03 -6.09 -4.52
N SER A 116 7.89 -6.39 -3.90
CA SER A 116 6.69 -5.57 -3.99
C SER A 116 6.90 -4.18 -3.38
N ALA A 117 7.60 -4.11 -2.24
CA ALA A 117 7.94 -2.85 -1.59
C ALA A 117 8.87 -2.00 -2.48
N ALA A 118 9.87 -2.62 -3.10
CA ALA A 118 10.78 -1.93 -4.03
C ALA A 118 10.04 -1.39 -5.27
N SER A 119 9.15 -2.19 -5.89
CA SER A 119 8.41 -1.77 -7.09
C SER A 119 7.41 -0.63 -6.83
N ASN A 120 6.90 -0.52 -5.60
CA ASN A 120 5.98 0.55 -5.21
C ASN A 120 6.68 1.74 -4.50
N LEU A 121 7.97 1.61 -4.18
CA LEU A 121 8.72 2.63 -3.41
C LEU A 121 8.68 3.99 -4.11
N GLY A 122 8.82 4.03 -5.43
CA GLY A 122 8.77 5.28 -6.19
C GLY A 122 7.43 6.02 -6.04
N LYS A 123 6.30 5.29 -6.04
CA LYS A 123 4.97 5.88 -5.84
C LYS A 123 4.80 6.41 -4.42
N PHE A 124 5.27 5.65 -3.43
CA PHE A 124 5.19 6.06 -2.04
C PHE A 124 6.10 7.27 -1.76
N ALA A 125 7.35 7.22 -2.21
CA ALA A 125 8.33 8.29 -2.09
C ALA A 125 7.84 9.62 -2.68
N ALA A 126 7.11 9.57 -3.80
CA ALA A 126 6.51 10.76 -4.42
C ALA A 126 5.45 11.47 -3.55
N THR A 127 4.94 10.80 -2.51
CA THR A 127 3.97 11.35 -1.55
C THR A 127 4.60 11.80 -0.23
N VAL A 128 5.89 11.55 -0.04
CA VAL A 128 6.63 11.91 1.19
C VAL A 128 7.32 13.26 1.01
N ASP A 129 7.18 14.13 2.01
CA ASP A 129 7.84 15.43 2.04
C ASP A 129 9.38 15.33 1.95
N ALA A 130 10.02 16.29 1.30
CA ALA A 130 11.45 16.26 0.97
C ALA A 130 12.39 16.05 2.18
N ASN A 131 11.98 16.51 3.37
CA ASN A 131 12.76 16.35 4.60
C ASN A 131 12.81 14.88 5.05
N ASN A 132 11.68 14.18 4.99
CA ASN A 132 11.57 12.78 5.40
C ASN A 132 12.05 11.81 4.31
N LEU A 133 11.99 12.25 3.05
CA LEU A 133 12.50 11.49 1.91
C LEU A 133 14.01 11.20 2.05
N LYS A 134 14.81 12.20 2.44
CA LYS A 134 16.27 12.06 2.56
C LYS A 134 16.71 11.16 3.71
N THR A 135 16.00 11.19 4.83
CA THR A 135 16.41 10.47 6.04
C THR A 135 15.96 9.00 6.00
N ASP A 136 14.71 8.75 5.60
CA ASP A 136 14.11 7.42 5.73
C ASP A 136 14.17 6.64 4.41
N ILE A 137 13.81 7.28 3.29
CA ILE A 137 13.66 6.59 2.00
C ILE A 137 15.01 6.32 1.32
N MET A 138 16.00 7.22 1.45
CA MET A 138 17.33 6.97 0.88
C MET A 138 18.04 5.80 1.57
N SER A 139 17.92 5.69 2.90
CA SER A 139 18.47 4.54 3.64
C SER A 139 17.84 3.23 3.15
N ILE A 140 16.51 3.20 3.00
CA ILE A 140 15.78 2.05 2.48
C ILE A 140 16.22 1.68 1.06
N PHE A 141 16.45 2.68 0.20
CA PHE A 141 16.90 2.45 -1.16
C PHE A 141 18.32 1.88 -1.21
N GLU A 142 19.24 2.41 -0.41
CA GLU A 142 20.61 1.90 -0.30
C GLU A 142 20.61 0.44 0.16
N ASP A 143 19.82 0.10 1.19
CA ASP A 143 19.70 -1.28 1.67
C ASP A 143 19.14 -2.21 0.58
N LEU A 144 18.08 -1.81 -0.12
CA LEU A 144 17.50 -2.59 -1.22
C LEU A 144 18.49 -2.82 -2.38
N THR A 145 19.39 -1.86 -2.64
CA THR A 145 20.42 -2.00 -3.68
C THR A 145 21.60 -2.88 -3.26
N GLN A 146 21.93 -2.92 -1.97
CA GLN A 146 23.01 -3.75 -1.43
C GLN A 146 22.59 -5.21 -1.21
N ASP A 147 21.32 -5.47 -0.88
CA ASP A 147 20.82 -6.79 -0.47
C ASP A 147 20.60 -7.80 -1.63
N GLY A 148 20.98 -7.47 -2.87
CA GLY A 148 21.16 -8.51 -3.89
C GLY A 148 20.84 -8.09 -5.32
N MET A 149 21.89 -7.76 -6.07
CA MET A 149 22.03 -8.22 -7.46
C MET A 149 21.69 -9.72 -7.54
N GLN A 150 20.46 -10.05 -7.95
CA GLN A 150 20.09 -11.18 -8.85
C GLN A 150 18.66 -11.06 -9.40
N MET A 151 17.80 -10.15 -8.91
CA MET A 151 16.41 -10.01 -9.40
C MET A 151 16.04 -8.64 -9.99
N PHE A 152 16.98 -7.69 -10.06
CA PHE A 152 16.72 -6.31 -10.49
C PHE A 152 16.90 -6.04 -11.99
N HIS A 153 17.28 -7.01 -12.82
CA HIS A 153 17.56 -6.74 -14.24
C HIS A 153 16.33 -6.72 -15.17
N VAL A 154 15.08 -6.79 -14.67
CA VAL A 154 13.92 -6.96 -15.58
C VAL A 154 12.80 -5.92 -15.44
N TYR A 155 12.73 -5.08 -14.40
CA TYR A 155 11.56 -4.20 -14.23
C TYR A 155 11.87 -2.79 -13.71
N VAL A 156 12.86 -2.13 -14.30
CA VAL A 156 12.96 -0.67 -14.23
C VAL A 156 13.20 -0.14 -15.65
N ILE A 157 12.12 -0.02 -16.42
CA ILE A 157 11.97 0.85 -17.59
C ILE A 157 10.55 1.37 -17.61
#